data_AF-A0A7W5F7Z2-F1
#
_entry.id   AF-A0A7W5F7Z2-F1
#
_cell.length_a   1.000
_cell.length_b   1.000
_cell.length_c   1.000
_cell.angle_alpha   90.00
_cell.angle_beta   90.00
_cell.angle_gamma   90.00
#
_symmetry.space_group_name_H-M   'P 1'
#
loop_
_entity.id
_entity.type
_entity.pdbx_description
1 polymer ?
#
loop_
_entity_poly.entity_id
_entity_poly.type
_entity_poly.pdbx_seq_one_letter_code
_entity_poly.pdbx_strand_id
1 'polypeptide(L)'
;MLAKRLLPALDAADERIGLRTEPWVEKSANLQVKGLRKLGVSLHGDWSDLTPVDVDGADPSAVTDDQTAAAGAATHVALRAWLVHRAETNPRDDWGPATIPKWSPDPAAPSARAAAEAVAAVADLVEWAVRRTRSKRAARA
;
A
#
# COMPACT_ATOMS: atom_id res chain seq x y z
N MET A 1 6.68 11.66 6.66
CA MET A 1 7.93 11.31 7.39
C MET A 1 8.00 9.83 7.77
N LEU A 2 6.87 9.16 8.06
CA LEU A 2 6.80 7.71 8.31
C LEU A 2 7.40 6.90 7.14
N ALA A 3 6.88 7.12 5.94
CA ALA A 3 7.35 6.52 4.69
C ALA A 3 8.86 6.74 4.45
N LYS A 4 9.37 7.97 4.59
CA LYS A 4 10.79 8.30 4.38
C LYS A 4 11.77 7.61 5.34
N ARG A 5 11.32 7.09 6.48
CA ARG A 5 12.18 6.43 7.48
C ARG A 5 12.00 4.91 7.52
N LEU A 6 10.79 4.42 7.25
CA LEU A 6 10.52 2.98 7.23
C LEU A 6 10.80 2.35 5.88
N LEU A 7 10.45 3.00 4.76
CA LEU A 7 10.65 2.41 3.43
C LEU A 7 12.12 2.09 3.12
N PRO A 8 13.12 2.94 3.48
CA PRO A 8 14.52 2.59 3.23
C PRO A 8 15.04 1.43 4.10
N ALA A 9 14.39 1.14 5.24
CA ALA A 9 14.74 0.03 6.11
C ALA A 9 13.96 -1.26 5.75
N LEU A 10 12.87 -1.11 4.98
CA LEU A 10 12.10 -2.19 4.38
C LEU A 10 12.67 -2.59 3.01
N ASP A 11 13.96 -2.33 2.78
CA ASP A 11 14.72 -2.47 1.53
C ASP A 11 14.35 -3.74 0.76
N ALA A 12 13.25 -3.65 0.05
CA ALA A 12 12.83 -4.54 -0.98
C ALA A 12 13.19 -3.77 -2.23
N ALA A 13 13.98 -4.38 -3.11
CA ALA A 13 13.97 -3.96 -4.50
C ALA A 13 12.52 -4.08 -4.95
N ASP A 14 11.76 -2.98 -4.88
CA ASP A 14 10.36 -2.95 -5.26
C ASP A 14 10.33 -3.26 -6.76
N GLU A 15 10.05 -4.52 -7.05
CA GLU A 15 9.94 -5.00 -8.41
C GLU A 15 8.85 -4.16 -9.07
N ARG A 16 9.16 -3.58 -10.23
CA ARG A 16 8.18 -2.74 -10.94
C ARG A 16 6.93 -3.56 -11.12
N ILE A 17 5.77 -3.05 -10.68
CA ILE A 17 4.51 -3.76 -10.86
C ILE A 17 4.21 -3.78 -12.35
N GLY A 18 4.11 -4.98 -12.90
CA GLY A 18 3.68 -5.22 -14.26
C GLY A 18 2.17 -5.32 -14.29
N LEU A 19 1.54 -4.58 -15.19
CA LEU A 19 0.10 -4.68 -15.40
C LEU A 19 -0.09 -5.12 -16.84
N ARG A 20 -0.62 -6.33 -16.99
CA ARG A 20 -1.11 -6.79 -18.28
C ARG A 20 -2.37 -6.04 -18.63
N THR A 21 -2.52 -5.75 -19.91
CA THR A 21 -3.73 -5.16 -20.43
C THR A 21 -4.82 -6.22 -20.42
N GLU A 22 -5.83 -6.01 -19.60
CA GLU A 22 -6.99 -6.90 -19.58
C GLU A 22 -7.82 -6.76 -20.86
N PRO A 23 -8.46 -7.84 -21.38
CA PRO A 23 -9.23 -7.79 -22.63
C PRO A 23 -10.35 -6.74 -22.64
N TRP A 24 -10.93 -6.43 -21.47
CA TRP A 24 -11.96 -5.40 -21.35
C TRP A 24 -11.39 -3.97 -21.50
N VAL A 25 -10.13 -3.75 -21.10
CA VAL A 25 -9.42 -2.48 -21.25
C VAL A 25 -9.18 -2.20 -22.72
N GLU A 26 -8.68 -3.20 -23.47
CA GLU A 26 -8.52 -3.10 -24.92
C GLU A 26 -9.84 -2.80 -25.62
N LYS A 27 -10.90 -3.54 -25.27
CA LYS A 27 -12.24 -3.34 -25.84
C LYS A 27 -12.76 -1.93 -25.55
N SER A 28 -12.59 -1.46 -24.32
CA SER A 28 -13.00 -0.11 -23.90
C SER A 28 -12.23 0.98 -24.65
N ALA A 29 -10.91 0.87 -24.70
CA ALA A 29 -10.04 1.81 -25.42
C ALA A 29 -10.41 1.88 -26.91
N ASN A 30 -10.64 0.73 -27.55
CA ASN A 30 -11.07 0.66 -28.94
C ASN A 30 -12.42 1.35 -29.19
N LEU A 31 -13.38 1.22 -28.27
CA LEU A 31 -14.66 1.93 -28.37
C LEU A 31 -14.50 3.43 -28.21
N GLN A 32 -13.64 3.88 -27.28
CA GLN A 32 -13.35 5.29 -27.07
C GLN A 32 -12.66 5.91 -28.29
N VAL A 33 -11.65 5.23 -28.85
CA VAL A 33 -10.97 5.66 -30.09
C VAL A 33 -11.95 5.77 -31.26
N LYS A 34 -12.84 4.79 -31.43
CA LYS A 34 -13.90 4.84 -32.45
C LYS A 34 -14.85 6.03 -32.23
N GLY A 35 -15.23 6.30 -30.98
CA GLY A 35 -16.05 7.44 -30.62
C GLY A 35 -15.39 8.78 -30.96
N LEU A 36 -14.12 8.95 -30.57
CA LEU A 36 -13.33 10.15 -30.85
C LEU A 36 -13.18 10.39 -32.35
N ARG A 37 -12.86 9.35 -33.14
CA ARG A 37 -12.78 9.45 -34.59
C ARG A 37 -14.11 9.89 -35.22
N LYS A 38 -15.24 9.36 -34.72
CA LYS A 38 -16.58 9.74 -35.20
C LYS A 38 -16.93 11.20 -34.87
N LEU A 39 -16.40 11.73 -33.78
CA LEU A 39 -16.58 13.14 -33.39
C LEU A 39 -15.71 14.11 -34.19
N GLY A 40 -14.83 13.60 -35.07
CA GLY A 40 -14.00 14.44 -35.94
C GLY A 40 -12.94 15.25 -35.20
N VAL A 41 -12.56 14.83 -33.98
CA VAL A 41 -11.53 15.53 -33.19
C VAL A 41 -10.16 15.34 -33.82
N SER A 42 -9.35 16.40 -33.79
CA SER A 42 -7.94 16.32 -34.16
C SER A 42 -7.13 15.84 -32.96
N LEU A 43 -6.38 14.75 -33.15
CA LEU A 43 -5.47 14.21 -32.14
C LEU A 43 -4.09 14.84 -32.35
N HIS A 44 -3.51 15.39 -31.30
CA HIS A 44 -2.09 15.76 -31.29
C HIS A 44 -1.27 14.51 -30.95
N GLY A 45 -0.71 13.85 -31.97
CA GLY A 45 0.02 12.58 -31.83
C GLY A 45 -0.53 11.50 -32.76
N ASP A 46 -0.20 10.23 -32.49
CA ASP A 46 -0.75 9.09 -33.25
C ASP A 46 -1.93 8.46 -32.50
N TRP A 47 -2.90 7.96 -33.26
CA TRP A 47 -3.99 7.16 -32.70
C TRP A 47 -3.51 5.85 -32.08
N SER A 48 -2.36 5.32 -32.50
CA SER A 48 -1.71 4.16 -31.86
C SER A 48 -1.28 4.44 -30.43
N ASP A 49 -1.05 5.71 -30.06
CA ASP A 49 -0.65 6.07 -28.69
C ASP A 49 -1.80 5.87 -27.69
N LEU A 50 -3.03 5.69 -28.19
CA LEU A 50 -4.21 5.37 -27.39
C LEU A 50 -4.44 3.85 -27.28
N THR A 51 -3.60 3.04 -27.91
CA THR A 51 -3.63 1.58 -27.74
C THR A 51 -3.02 1.23 -26.39
N PRO A 52 -3.77 0.58 -25.48
CA PRO A 52 -3.21 0.10 -24.23
C PRO A 52 -2.00 -0.80 -24.49
N VAL A 53 -0.96 -0.65 -23.68
CA VAL A 53 0.26 -1.44 -23.77
C VAL A 53 0.49 -2.17 -22.47
N ASP A 54 0.99 -3.40 -22.56
CA ASP A 54 1.44 -4.14 -21.40
C ASP A 54 2.62 -3.43 -20.77
N VAL A 55 2.60 -3.36 -19.44
CA VAL A 55 3.71 -2.86 -18.65
C VAL A 55 4.45 -4.06 -18.08
N ASP A 56 5.70 -4.24 -18.50
CA ASP A 56 6.57 -5.28 -17.97
C ASP A 56 6.83 -5.07 -16.47
N GLY A 57 6.72 -6.15 -15.69
CA GLY A 57 6.96 -6.14 -14.25
C GLY A 57 6.32 -7.31 -13.51
N ALA A 58 6.42 -7.31 -12.19
CA ALA A 58 5.79 -8.28 -11.31
C ALA A 58 4.27 -8.19 -11.40
N ASP A 59 3.63 -9.31 -11.76
CA ASP A 59 2.19 -9.43 -11.73
C ASP A 59 1.70 -9.42 -10.28
N PRO A 60 0.90 -8.44 -9.85
CA PRO A 60 0.42 -8.36 -8.48
C PRO A 60 -0.48 -9.55 -8.10
N SER A 61 -1.08 -10.23 -9.07
CA SER A 61 -1.86 -11.45 -8.84
C SER A 61 -1.01 -12.69 -8.55
N ALA A 62 0.30 -12.63 -8.87
CA ALA A 62 1.24 -13.70 -8.56
C ALA A 62 1.77 -13.64 -7.12
N VAL A 63 1.45 -12.58 -6.37
CA VAL A 63 1.82 -12.45 -4.95
C VAL A 63 1.03 -13.47 -4.13
N THR A 64 1.75 -14.34 -3.43
CA THR A 64 1.12 -15.38 -2.61
C THR A 64 0.66 -14.84 -1.26
N ASP A 65 -0.26 -15.57 -0.63
CA ASP A 65 -0.69 -15.27 0.74
C ASP A 65 0.50 -15.32 1.73
N ASP A 66 1.44 -16.26 1.54
CA ASP A 66 2.63 -16.36 2.39
C ASP A 66 3.55 -15.14 2.24
N GLN A 67 3.75 -14.66 1.01
CA GLN A 67 4.50 -13.42 0.76
C GLN A 67 3.81 -12.22 1.40
N THR A 68 2.48 -12.15 1.30
CA THR A 68 1.67 -11.10 1.90
C THR A 68 1.75 -11.13 3.43
N ALA A 69 1.63 -12.31 4.04
CA ALA A 69 1.75 -12.49 5.49
C ALA A 69 3.16 -12.09 5.98
N ALA A 70 4.21 -12.53 5.30
CA ALA A 70 5.59 -12.19 5.64
C ALA A 70 5.86 -10.67 5.53
N ALA A 71 5.44 -10.04 4.43
CA ALA A 71 5.62 -8.61 4.20
C ALA A 71 4.82 -7.77 5.22
N GLY A 72 3.56 -8.14 5.46
CA GLY A 72 2.72 -7.51 6.48
C GLY A 72 3.34 -7.62 7.88
N ALA A 73 3.88 -8.79 8.21
CA ALA A 73 4.51 -9.03 9.50
C ALA A 73 5.78 -8.19 9.70
N ALA A 74 6.68 -8.20 8.72
CA ALA A 74 7.90 -7.41 8.74
C ALA A 74 7.59 -5.91 8.87
N THR A 75 6.59 -5.43 8.11
CA THR A 75 6.15 -4.04 8.15
C THR A 75 5.59 -3.66 9.51
N HIS A 76 4.72 -4.49 10.09
CA HIS A 76 4.15 -4.24 11.41
C HIS A 76 5.24 -4.16 12.48
N VAL A 77 6.18 -5.12 12.51
CA VAL A 77 7.30 -5.14 13.47
C VAL A 77 8.14 -3.86 13.38
N ALA A 78 8.56 -3.49 12.16
CA ALA A 78 9.38 -2.30 11.94
C ALA A 78 8.63 -1.01 12.31
N LEU A 79 7.37 -0.86 11.88
CA LEU A 79 6.55 0.30 12.18
C LEU A 79 6.32 0.45 13.69
N ARG A 80 6.01 -0.66 14.37
CA ARG A 80 5.79 -0.66 15.82
C ARG A 80 7.05 -0.27 16.57
N ALA A 81 8.20 -0.85 16.21
CA ALA A 81 9.48 -0.51 16.83
C ALA A 81 9.78 0.99 16.70
N TRP A 82 9.55 1.57 15.52
CA TRP A 82 9.70 3.01 15.30
C TRP A 82 8.73 3.83 16.16
N LEU A 83 7.47 3.43 16.28
CA LEU A 83 6.48 4.11 17.12
C LEU A 83 6.84 4.06 18.61
N VAL A 84 7.37 2.92 19.08
CA VAL A 84 7.85 2.73 20.45
C VAL A 84 9.02 3.68 20.73
N HIS A 85 10.05 3.65 19.89
CA HIS A 85 11.20 4.54 20.03
C HIS A 85 10.79 6.02 20.01
N ARG A 86 9.81 6.38 19.16
CA ARG A 86 9.25 7.72 19.14
C ARG A 86 8.49 8.09 20.42
N ALA A 87 7.76 7.15 21.01
CA ALA A 87 7.06 7.34 22.27
C ALA A 87 8.03 7.58 23.43
N GLU A 88 9.14 6.85 23.45
CA GLU A 88 10.19 6.96 24.46
C GLU A 88 10.93 8.30 24.37
N THR A 89 11.25 8.73 23.14
CA THR A 89 12.00 9.98 22.91
C THR A 89 11.16 11.25 23.00
N ASN A 90 9.83 11.14 22.86
CA ASN A 90 8.90 12.28 22.96
C ASN A 90 7.64 11.88 23.72
N PRO A 91 7.75 11.66 25.04
CA PRO A 91 6.64 11.19 25.86
C PRO A 91 5.50 12.21 25.90
N ARG A 92 4.26 11.72 26.00
CA ARG A 92 3.06 12.52 26.26
C ARG A 92 2.14 11.77 27.20
N ASP A 93 1.27 12.50 27.87
CA ASP A 93 0.35 11.95 28.88
C ASP A 93 -0.53 10.80 28.35
N ASP A 94 -0.90 10.85 27.08
CA ASP A 94 -1.69 9.81 26.41
C ASP A 94 -0.84 8.88 25.51
N TRP A 95 0.44 9.17 25.30
CA TRP A 95 1.32 8.48 24.35
C TRP A 95 2.49 7.82 25.08
N GLY A 96 2.39 6.50 25.26
CA GLY A 96 3.50 5.67 25.75
C GLY A 96 3.61 4.33 25.02
N PRO A 97 4.74 3.60 25.15
CA PRO A 97 4.96 2.29 24.56
C PRO A 97 3.85 1.26 24.86
N ALA A 98 3.24 1.37 26.04
CA ALA A 98 2.14 0.52 26.49
C ALA A 98 0.84 0.76 25.70
N THR A 99 0.64 1.95 25.12
CA THR A 99 -0.58 2.31 24.40
C THR A 99 -0.52 1.97 22.91
N ILE A 100 0.64 1.58 22.40
CA ILE A 100 0.85 1.22 20.99
C ILE A 100 0.32 -0.20 20.78
N PRO A 101 -0.59 -0.43 19.80
CA PRO A 101 -1.11 -1.75 19.48
C PRO A 101 -0.01 -2.79 19.36
N LYS A 102 -0.28 -3.98 19.88
CA LYS A 102 0.55 -5.17 19.73
C LYS A 102 -0.23 -6.14 18.87
N TRP A 103 0.49 -6.86 18.03
CA TRP A 103 -0.04 -7.96 17.25
C TRP A 103 0.92 -9.13 17.37
N SER A 104 0.36 -10.32 17.52
CA SER A 104 1.06 -11.60 17.58
C SER A 104 0.37 -12.52 16.56
N PRO A 105 1.04 -12.89 15.45
CA PRO A 105 0.48 -13.82 14.48
C PRO A 105 0.31 -15.21 15.10
N ASP A 106 -0.75 -15.91 14.73
CA ASP A 106 -0.91 -17.34 15.02
C ASP A 106 -0.03 -18.14 14.03
N PRO A 107 1.02 -18.84 14.49
CA PRO A 107 1.91 -19.59 13.61
C PRO A 107 1.23 -20.81 12.96
N ALA A 108 0.06 -21.23 13.45
CA ALA A 108 -0.71 -22.34 12.90
C ALA A 108 -1.84 -21.90 11.97
N ALA A 109 -2.04 -20.59 11.76
CA ALA A 109 -3.10 -20.09 10.89
C ALA A 109 -2.85 -20.49 9.42
N PRO A 110 -3.91 -20.83 8.66
CA PRO A 110 -3.81 -20.98 7.21
C PRO A 110 -3.27 -19.70 6.54
N SER A 111 -2.49 -19.84 5.47
CA SER A 111 -1.79 -18.74 4.78
C SER A 111 -2.70 -17.55 4.45
N ALA A 112 -3.86 -17.79 3.84
CA ALA A 112 -4.85 -16.75 3.51
C ALA A 112 -5.32 -15.95 4.74
N ARG A 113 -5.51 -16.64 5.87
CA ARG A 113 -5.90 -16.00 7.14
C ARG A 113 -4.74 -15.21 7.73
N ALA A 114 -3.53 -15.79 7.73
CA ALA A 114 -2.33 -15.11 8.21
C ALA A 114 -2.04 -13.83 7.41
N ALA A 115 -2.24 -13.85 6.10
CA ALA A 115 -2.12 -12.69 5.22
C ALA A 115 -3.11 -11.58 5.62
N ALA A 116 -4.39 -11.93 5.73
CA ALA A 116 -5.43 -10.98 6.13
C ALA A 116 -5.18 -10.38 7.52
N GLU A 117 -4.79 -11.20 8.49
CA GLU A 117 -4.48 -10.74 9.85
C GLU A 117 -3.26 -9.82 9.88
N ALA A 118 -2.20 -10.12 9.11
CA ALA A 118 -1.01 -9.26 9.02
C ALA A 118 -1.34 -7.90 8.41
N VAL A 119 -2.12 -7.86 7.34
CA VAL A 119 -2.55 -6.61 6.69
C VAL A 119 -3.43 -5.79 7.64
N ALA A 120 -4.39 -6.43 8.31
CA ALA A 120 -5.26 -5.77 9.28
C ALA A 120 -4.44 -5.16 10.44
N ALA A 121 -3.46 -5.89 10.97
CA ALA A 121 -2.59 -5.40 12.03
C ALA A 121 -1.79 -4.16 11.62
N VAL A 122 -1.27 -4.13 10.39
CA VAL A 122 -0.59 -2.94 9.85
C VAL A 122 -1.57 -1.77 9.73
N ALA A 123 -2.77 -2.00 9.20
CA ALA A 123 -3.80 -0.97 9.03
C ALA A 123 -4.22 -0.36 10.39
N ASP A 124 -4.48 -1.20 11.38
CA ASP A 124 -4.84 -0.77 12.74
C ASP A 124 -3.74 0.08 13.38
N LEU A 125 -2.48 -0.32 13.21
CA LEU A 125 -1.33 0.41 13.74
C LEU A 125 -1.16 1.79 13.07
N VAL A 126 -1.39 1.86 11.75
CA VAL A 126 -1.38 3.12 11.01
C VAL A 126 -2.54 4.01 11.44
N GLU A 127 -3.77 3.48 11.52
CA GLU A 127 -4.95 4.24 11.94
C GLU A 127 -4.75 4.83 13.34
N TRP A 128 -4.28 4.00 14.28
CA TRP A 128 -3.94 4.43 15.64
C TRP A 128 -2.97 5.62 15.63
N ALA A 129 -1.89 5.55 14.83
CA ALA A 129 -0.89 6.60 14.75
C ALA A 129 -1.44 7.90 14.13
N VAL A 130 -2.33 7.78 13.13
CA VAL A 130 -2.98 8.91 12.46
C VAL A 130 -3.97 9.62 13.40
N ARG A 131 -4.86 8.87 14.07
CA ARG A 131 -5.87 9.43 14.98
C ARG A 131 -5.25 10.29 16.07
N ARG A 132 -4.13 9.85 16.66
CA ARG A 132 -3.41 10.63 17.68
C ARG A 132 -2.69 11.86 17.13
N THR A 133 -2.18 11.77 15.90
CA THR A 133 -1.56 12.93 15.26
C THR A 133 -2.60 14.04 14.97
N ARG A 134 -3.81 13.65 14.55
CA ARG A 134 -4.92 14.60 14.32
C ARG A 134 -5.44 15.23 15.62
N SER A 135 -5.63 14.42 16.67
CA SER A 135 -6.05 14.90 17.99
C SER A 135 -5.11 15.98 18.53
N LYS A 136 -3.79 15.82 18.35
CA LYS A 136 -2.79 16.86 18.70
C LYS A 136 -2.99 18.17 17.94
N ARG A 137 -3.32 18.12 16.64
CA ARG A 137 -3.52 19.35 15.86
C ARG A 137 -4.78 20.10 16.30
N ALA A 138 -5.86 19.36 16.59
CA ALA A 138 -7.10 19.94 17.10
C ALA A 138 -6.90 20.59 18.48
N ALA A 139 -6.12 19.98 19.39
CA ALA A 139 -5.83 20.56 20.71
C ALA A 139 -4.88 21.77 20.70
N ARG A 140 -4.31 22.14 19.54
CA ARG A 140 -3.40 23.28 19.37
C ARG A 140 -3.98 24.42 18.54
N ALA A 141 -5.17 24.25 17.98
CA ALA A 141 -5.92 25.25 17.23
C ALA A 141 -6.93 25.92 18.16
#